data_AF-A0Z8P3-F1
#
_entry.id   AF-A0Z8P3-F1
#
_cell.length_a   1.000
_cell.length_b   1.000
_cell.length_c   1.000
_cell.angle_alpha   90.00
_cell.angle_beta   90.00
_cell.angle_gamma   90.00
#
_symmetry.space_group_name_H-M   'P 1'
#
loop_
_entity.id
_entity.type
_entity.pdbx_description
1 polymer ?
#
loop_
_entity_poly.entity_id
_entity_poly.type
_entity_poly.pdbx_seq_one_letter_code
_entity_poly.pdbx_strand_id
1 'polypeptide(L)'
;MLLVALIMLLLVTIMGVVAASQVQNNLKIVYNVEARSAARNAALTAIQEAIATPGFLQGEQAFTLGCNGSSYVRCLDLTGDGVENDIVVEMSRPRCISAYPLRNSQLNALSDPKDASCFTPGIYSLCAEALWEVTALARDTTTGAKVEVRQGLQTRTTVNLLASACS
;
A
#
# COMPACT_ATOMS: atom_id res chain seq x y z
N MET A 1 64.17 -5.69 -18.21
CA MET A 1 63.57 -5.04 -17.02
C MET A 1 62.34 -4.18 -17.34
N LEU A 2 62.31 -3.42 -18.45
CA LEU A 2 61.13 -2.62 -18.83
C LEU A 2 59.87 -3.46 -19.15
N LEU A 3 60.03 -4.64 -19.74
CA LEU A 3 58.92 -5.52 -20.12
C LEU A 3 58.14 -6.06 -18.91
N VAL A 4 58.83 -6.37 -17.81
CA VAL A 4 58.20 -6.83 -16.57
C VAL A 4 57.41 -5.69 -15.89
N ALA A 5 57.95 -4.47 -15.91
CA ALA A 5 57.26 -3.30 -15.37
C ALA A 5 55.96 -2.99 -16.13
N LEU A 6 55.96 -3.15 -17.46
CA LEU A 6 54.80 -2.90 -18.31
C LEU A 6 53.69 -3.96 -18.11
N ILE A 7 54.09 -5.22 -17.92
CA ILE A 7 53.16 -6.32 -17.58
C ILE A 7 52.56 -6.12 -16.18
N MET A 8 53.37 -5.74 -15.19
CA MET A 8 52.88 -5.50 -13.83
C MET A 8 51.91 -4.31 -13.78
N LEU A 9 52.18 -3.24 -14.55
CA LEU A 9 51.31 -2.08 -14.61
C LEU A 9 49.96 -2.40 -15.27
N LEU A 10 49.96 -3.26 -16.29
CA LEU A 10 48.74 -3.76 -16.92
C LEU A 10 47.90 -4.63 -15.96
N LEU A 11 48.53 -5.46 -15.14
CA LEU A 11 47.82 -6.28 -14.16
C LEU A 11 47.14 -5.44 -13.09
N VAL A 12 47.80 -4.38 -12.60
CA VAL A 12 47.24 -3.46 -11.60
C VAL A 12 46.07 -2.65 -12.17
N THR A 13 46.18 -2.18 -13.42
CA THR A 13 45.06 -1.45 -14.06
C THR A 13 43.86 -2.35 -14.31
N ILE A 14 44.06 -3.61 -14.74
CA ILE A 14 42.98 -4.58 -14.91
C ILE A 14 42.29 -4.87 -13.57
N MET A 15 43.05 -5.11 -12.50
CA MET A 15 42.47 -5.29 -11.16
C MET A 15 41.69 -4.07 -10.68
N GLY A 16 42.20 -2.85 -10.93
CA GLY A 16 41.50 -1.62 -10.58
C GLY A 16 40.17 -1.44 -11.33
N VAL A 17 40.14 -1.74 -12.63
CA VAL A 17 38.93 -1.68 -13.46
C VAL A 17 37.89 -2.71 -13.01
N VAL A 18 38.32 -3.94 -12.69
CA VAL A 18 37.43 -4.99 -12.19
C VAL A 18 36.83 -4.60 -10.84
N ALA A 19 37.64 -4.10 -9.90
CA ALA A 19 37.16 -3.64 -8.60
C ALA A 19 36.16 -2.48 -8.73
N ALA A 20 36.42 -1.50 -9.59
CA ALA A 20 35.51 -0.38 -9.85
C ALA A 20 34.18 -0.86 -10.48
N SER A 21 34.23 -1.81 -11.41
CA SER A 21 33.04 -2.37 -12.04
C SER A 21 32.13 -3.13 -11.06
N GLN A 22 32.72 -3.81 -10.08
CA GLN A 22 31.97 -4.58 -9.08
C GLN A 22 31.28 -3.66 -8.06
N VAL A 23 31.93 -2.55 -7.67
CA VAL A 23 31.32 -1.53 -6.82
C VAL A 23 30.12 -0.86 -7.51
N GLN A 24 30.24 -0.51 -8.79
CA GLN A 24 29.15 0.13 -9.55
C GLN A 24 27.92 -0.79 -9.71
N ASN A 25 28.14 -2.09 -9.95
CA ASN A 25 27.04 -3.05 -10.06
C ASN A 25 26.26 -3.19 -8.75
N ASN A 26 26.94 -3.22 -7.60
CA ASN A 26 26.28 -3.30 -6.30
C ASN A 26 25.43 -2.05 -5.99
N LEU A 27 25.90 -0.86 -6.36
CA LEU A 27 25.15 0.39 -6.16
C LEU A 27 23.86 0.44 -6.97
N LYS A 28 23.89 -0.09 -8.21
CA LYS A 28 22.68 -0.18 -9.05
C LYS A 28 21.62 -1.12 -8.45
N ILE A 29 22.05 -2.19 -7.79
CA ILE A 29 21.13 -3.12 -7.09
C ILE A 29 20.52 -2.44 -5.88
N VAL A 30 21.32 -1.79 -5.03
CA VAL A 30 20.85 -1.09 -3.83
C VAL A 30 19.85 0.00 -4.19
N TYR A 31 20.13 0.81 -5.21
CA TYR A 31 19.22 1.86 -5.67
C TYR A 31 17.86 1.33 -6.11
N ASN A 32 17.82 0.21 -6.84
CA ASN A 32 16.57 -0.41 -7.27
C ASN A 32 15.79 -1.02 -6.08
N VAL A 33 16.50 -1.59 -5.10
CA VAL A 33 15.89 -2.09 -3.86
C VAL A 33 15.30 -0.95 -3.04
N GLU A 34 16.00 0.17 -2.93
CA GLU A 34 15.56 1.37 -2.24
C GLU A 34 14.30 1.95 -2.90
N ALA A 35 14.30 2.13 -4.22
CA ALA A 35 13.13 2.63 -4.97
C ALA A 35 11.89 1.73 -4.80
N ARG A 36 12.08 0.41 -4.87
CA ARG A 36 10.99 -0.55 -4.58
C ARG A 36 10.52 -0.50 -3.14
N SER A 37 11.42 -0.28 -2.18
CA SER A 37 11.08 -0.13 -0.77
C SER A 37 10.27 1.14 -0.53
N ALA A 38 10.67 2.27 -1.14
CA ALA A 38 9.94 3.54 -1.10
C ALA A 38 8.53 3.39 -1.69
N ALA A 39 8.40 2.79 -2.87
CA ALA A 39 7.09 2.52 -3.49
C ALA A 39 6.20 1.60 -2.64
N ARG A 40 6.78 0.58 -1.99
CA ARG A 40 6.05 -0.27 -1.05
C ARG A 40 5.54 0.52 0.16
N ASN A 41 6.41 1.32 0.79
CA ASN A 41 6.03 2.12 1.96
C ASN A 41 4.95 3.14 1.59
N ALA A 42 5.07 3.81 0.44
CA ALA A 42 4.05 4.69 -0.12
C ALA A 42 2.70 3.97 -0.29
N ALA A 43 2.68 2.76 -0.85
CA ALA A 43 1.46 1.97 -0.98
C ALA A 43 0.83 1.63 0.38
N LEU A 44 1.65 1.27 1.38
CA LEU A 44 1.16 0.96 2.73
C LEU A 44 0.57 2.19 3.42
N THR A 45 1.25 3.33 3.35
CA THR A 45 0.76 4.60 3.91
C THR A 45 -0.55 5.01 3.24
N ALA A 46 -0.63 4.89 1.92
CA ALA A 46 -1.85 5.18 1.16
C ALA A 46 -3.02 4.26 1.57
N ILE A 47 -2.77 2.97 1.82
CA ILE A 47 -3.80 2.07 2.35
C ILE A 47 -4.29 2.54 3.73
N GLN A 48 -3.36 2.91 4.63
CA GLN A 48 -3.71 3.39 5.97
C GLN A 48 -4.53 4.69 5.93
N GLU A 49 -4.14 5.64 5.08
CA GLU A 49 -4.88 6.87 4.84
C GLU A 49 -6.28 6.58 4.28
N ALA A 50 -6.37 5.63 3.34
CA ALA A 50 -7.66 5.24 2.76
C ALA A 50 -8.61 4.62 3.79
N ILE A 51 -8.10 3.75 4.67
CA ILE A 51 -8.90 3.15 5.75
C ILE A 51 -9.38 4.22 6.74
N ALA A 52 -8.58 5.25 6.98
CA ALA A 52 -8.95 6.36 7.85
C ALA A 52 -9.94 7.34 7.19
N THR A 53 -10.10 7.27 5.86
CA THR A 53 -10.97 8.18 5.11
C THR A 53 -12.44 7.76 5.23
N PRO A 54 -13.34 8.65 5.70
CA PRO A 54 -14.77 8.38 5.70
C PRO A 54 -15.30 8.16 4.28
N GLY A 55 -16.13 7.13 4.09
CA GLY A 55 -16.72 6.79 2.79
C GLY A 55 -15.91 5.75 2.00
N PHE A 56 -14.71 5.37 2.44
CA PHE A 56 -13.88 4.42 1.69
C PHE A 56 -14.52 3.04 1.56
N LEU A 57 -14.98 2.45 2.66
CA LEU A 57 -15.65 1.14 2.65
C LEU A 57 -16.99 1.16 1.90
N GLN A 58 -17.59 2.34 1.73
CA GLN A 58 -18.79 2.57 0.91
C GLN A 58 -18.46 2.73 -0.58
N GLY A 59 -17.18 2.80 -0.94
CA GLY A 59 -16.73 2.98 -2.32
C GLY A 59 -16.91 4.42 -2.84
N GLU A 60 -17.06 5.41 -1.95
CA GLU A 60 -17.25 6.81 -2.33
C GLU A 60 -15.91 7.48 -2.69
N GLN A 61 -14.93 7.38 -1.80
CA GLN A 61 -13.60 8.00 -1.97
C GLN A 61 -12.54 7.25 -1.16
N ALA A 62 -11.31 7.15 -1.66
CA ALA A 62 -10.19 6.62 -0.90
C ALA A 62 -9.37 7.72 -0.21
N PHE A 63 -9.30 8.92 -0.77
CA PHE A 63 -8.50 10.01 -0.23
C PHE A 63 -9.33 11.29 -0.16
N THR A 64 -9.15 12.06 0.91
CA THR A 64 -9.71 13.42 1.02
C THR A 64 -9.01 14.38 0.07
N LEU A 65 -7.69 14.23 -0.09
CA LEU A 65 -6.88 14.96 -1.05
C LEU A 65 -6.31 14.00 -2.10
N GLY A 66 -7.12 13.74 -3.13
CA GLY A 66 -6.70 12.99 -4.31
C GLY A 66 -5.93 13.88 -5.30
N CYS A 67 -5.12 13.26 -6.15
CA CYS A 67 -4.45 13.90 -7.28
C CYS A 67 -5.02 13.40 -8.62
N ASN A 68 -4.62 14.05 -9.73
CA ASN A 68 -5.05 13.68 -11.09
C ASN A 68 -6.58 13.62 -11.28
N GLY A 69 -7.33 14.43 -10.50
CA GLY A 69 -8.78 14.49 -10.57
C GLY A 69 -9.52 13.24 -10.06
N SER A 70 -8.84 12.35 -9.34
CA SER A 70 -9.43 11.12 -8.79
C SER A 70 -9.23 11.03 -7.28
N SER A 71 -10.30 10.80 -6.53
CA SER A 71 -10.25 10.52 -5.09
C SER A 71 -9.68 9.14 -4.75
N TYR A 72 -9.27 8.37 -5.76
CA TYR A 72 -8.64 7.06 -5.63
C TYR A 72 -7.15 7.08 -6.00
N VAL A 73 -6.59 8.26 -6.27
CA VAL A 73 -5.18 8.41 -6.59
C VAL A 73 -4.55 9.36 -5.58
N ARG A 74 -3.46 8.93 -4.94
CA ARG A 74 -2.65 9.75 -4.05
C ARG A 74 -1.29 9.96 -4.68
N CYS A 75 -0.81 11.20 -4.68
CA CYS A 75 0.52 11.55 -5.15
C CYS A 75 1.35 11.98 -3.94
N LEU A 76 2.62 11.58 -3.92
CA LEU A 76 3.50 11.84 -2.79
C LEU A 76 4.76 12.53 -3.31
N ASP A 77 5.18 13.55 -2.56
CA ASP A 77 6.49 14.19 -2.68
C ASP A 77 7.44 13.53 -1.67
N LEU A 78 8.44 12.80 -2.16
CA LEU A 78 9.48 12.15 -1.36
C LEU A 78 10.78 12.95 -1.38
N THR A 79 10.99 13.76 -2.40
CA THR A 79 12.19 14.58 -2.57
C THR A 79 12.12 15.89 -1.78
N GLY A 80 10.91 16.31 -1.38
CA GLY A 80 10.64 17.52 -0.62
C GLY A 80 10.74 18.79 -1.46
N ASP A 81 10.55 18.70 -2.78
CA ASP A 81 10.65 19.83 -3.69
C ASP A 81 9.33 20.63 -3.81
N GLY A 82 8.28 20.19 -3.11
CA GLY A 82 6.96 20.79 -3.10
C GLY A 82 6.07 20.36 -4.27
N VAL A 83 6.52 19.41 -5.09
CA VAL A 83 5.76 18.84 -6.20
C VAL A 83 5.42 17.38 -5.88
N GLU A 84 4.14 17.10 -5.62
CA GLU A 84 3.66 15.73 -5.39
C GLU A 84 3.60 14.93 -6.71
N ASN A 85 4.74 14.49 -7.23
CA ASN A 85 4.81 13.67 -8.45
C ASN A 85 5.79 12.49 -8.38
N ASP A 86 6.57 12.35 -7.29
CA ASP A 86 7.59 11.30 -7.17
C ASP A 86 6.99 9.91 -7.19
N ILE A 87 5.98 9.67 -6.35
CA ILE A 87 5.24 8.41 -6.33
C ILE A 87 3.74 8.66 -6.47
N VAL A 88 3.15 7.97 -7.43
CA VAL A 88 1.71 7.95 -7.65
C VAL A 88 1.16 6.60 -7.19
N VAL A 89 0.22 6.63 -6.26
CA VAL A 89 -0.47 5.45 -5.73
C VAL A 89 -1.91 5.44 -6.21
N GLU A 90 -2.27 4.41 -6.97
CA GLU A 90 -3.65 4.15 -7.39
C GLU A 90 -4.28 3.11 -6.46
N MET A 91 -5.41 3.46 -5.84
CA MET A 91 -6.18 2.58 -4.97
C MET A 91 -7.37 1.97 -5.71
N SER A 92 -7.61 0.67 -5.51
CA SER A 92 -8.85 0.04 -5.93
C SER A 92 -9.99 0.40 -4.96
N ARG A 93 -11.21 0.35 -5.47
CA ARG A 93 -12.39 0.31 -4.61
C ARG A 93 -12.36 -0.96 -3.75
N PRO A 94 -12.80 -0.92 -2.48
CA PRO A 94 -12.84 -2.11 -1.65
C PRO A 94 -13.84 -3.11 -2.23
N ARG A 95 -13.39 -4.36 -2.35
CA ARG A 95 -14.23 -5.47 -2.80
C ARG A 95 -14.58 -6.34 -1.61
N CYS A 96 -15.85 -6.61 -1.42
CA CYS A 96 -16.27 -7.55 -0.39
C CYS A 96 -15.93 -8.99 -0.83
N ILE A 97 -15.13 -9.69 -0.04
CA ILE A 97 -14.72 -11.08 -0.28
C ILE A 97 -15.66 -12.04 0.43
N SER A 98 -15.99 -11.74 1.68
CA SER A 98 -16.94 -12.51 2.47
C SER A 98 -17.56 -11.63 3.54
N ALA A 99 -18.77 -11.97 3.93
CA ALA A 99 -19.39 -11.33 5.06
C ALA A 99 -20.43 -12.22 5.72
N TYR A 100 -20.63 -12.03 7.02
CA TYR A 100 -21.60 -12.79 7.79
C TYR A 100 -22.26 -11.94 8.87
N PRO A 101 -23.59 -12.10 9.08
CA PRO A 101 -24.30 -11.37 10.11
C PRO A 101 -23.88 -11.86 11.50
N LEU A 102 -23.74 -10.92 12.44
CA LEU A 102 -23.42 -11.23 13.83
C LEU A 102 -24.68 -11.61 14.60
N ARG A 103 -24.57 -12.63 15.45
CA ARG A 103 -25.61 -13.00 16.42
C ARG A 103 -25.56 -12.10 17.63
N ASN A 104 -26.70 -11.88 18.28
CA ASN A 104 -26.76 -11.11 19.52
C ASN A 104 -25.88 -11.70 20.63
N SER A 105 -25.68 -13.02 20.63
CA SER A 105 -24.78 -13.70 21.58
C SER A 105 -23.29 -13.40 21.38
N GLN A 106 -22.91 -12.81 20.24
CA GLN A 106 -21.54 -12.42 19.91
C GLN A 106 -21.26 -10.94 20.22
N LEU A 107 -22.30 -10.18 20.59
CA LEU A 107 -22.19 -8.76 20.91
C LEU A 107 -21.91 -8.55 22.39
N ASN A 108 -21.07 -7.57 22.69
CA ASN A 108 -20.87 -7.10 24.05
C ASN A 108 -21.66 -5.81 24.31
N ALA A 109 -22.98 -5.91 24.17
CA ALA A 109 -23.89 -4.75 24.25
C ALA A 109 -23.90 -4.05 25.62
N LEU A 110 -23.40 -4.69 26.69
CA LEU A 110 -23.39 -4.12 28.03
C LEU A 110 -22.16 -3.26 28.32
N SER A 111 -21.03 -3.50 27.64
CA SER A 111 -19.80 -2.74 27.90
C SER A 111 -19.26 -2.01 26.67
N ASP A 112 -19.70 -2.34 25.45
CA ASP A 112 -19.31 -1.63 24.23
C ASP A 112 -20.51 -0.90 23.62
N PRO A 113 -20.53 0.45 23.63
CA PRO A 113 -21.57 1.24 23.00
C PRO A 113 -21.76 0.95 21.50
N LYS A 114 -20.72 0.52 20.79
CA LYS A 114 -20.79 0.15 19.38
C LYS A 114 -21.54 -1.17 19.17
N ASP A 115 -21.43 -2.09 20.12
CA ASP A 115 -22.20 -3.34 20.09
C ASP A 115 -23.63 -3.14 20.59
N ALA A 116 -23.82 -2.20 21.52
CA ALA A 116 -25.15 -1.82 21.99
C ALA A 116 -26.03 -1.28 20.85
N SER A 117 -25.45 -0.49 19.94
CA SER A 117 -26.19 0.04 18.78
C SER A 117 -26.52 -1.02 17.72
N CYS A 118 -25.78 -2.14 17.71
CA CYS A 118 -26.06 -3.27 16.85
C CYS A 118 -27.19 -4.17 17.37
N PHE A 119 -27.53 -4.09 18.67
CA PHE A 119 -28.46 -5.02 19.30
C PHE A 119 -29.91 -4.74 18.86
N THR A 120 -30.62 -5.81 18.48
CA THR A 120 -32.05 -5.77 18.18
C THR A 120 -32.71 -7.04 18.70
N PRO A 121 -33.98 -7.02 19.18
CA PRO A 121 -34.65 -8.23 19.63
C PRO A 121 -34.66 -9.33 18.56
N GLY A 122 -34.10 -10.51 18.87
CA GLY A 122 -34.02 -11.63 17.94
C GLY A 122 -32.75 -12.46 18.10
N ILE A 123 -32.46 -13.32 17.11
CA ILE A 123 -31.23 -14.14 17.06
C ILE A 123 -30.06 -13.35 16.47
N TYR A 124 -30.31 -12.58 15.42
CA TYR A 124 -29.31 -11.81 14.69
C TYR A 124 -29.36 -10.33 15.08
N SER A 125 -28.20 -9.68 14.99
CA SER A 125 -28.02 -8.26 15.21
C SER A 125 -28.16 -7.45 13.91
N LEU A 126 -28.11 -6.11 14.01
CA LEU A 126 -28.06 -5.20 12.87
C LEU A 126 -26.65 -5.03 12.27
N CYS A 127 -25.67 -5.75 12.82
CA CYS A 127 -24.29 -5.67 12.39
C CYS A 127 -23.79 -6.99 11.82
N ALA A 128 -22.76 -6.89 11.00
CA ALA A 128 -22.10 -7.98 10.33
C ALA A 128 -20.60 -7.77 10.37
N GLU A 129 -19.85 -8.85 10.23
CA GLU A 129 -18.44 -8.77 9.90
C GLU A 129 -18.25 -8.96 8.41
N ALA A 130 -17.43 -8.10 7.82
CA ALA A 130 -17.09 -8.14 6.41
C ALA A 130 -15.57 -8.16 6.24
N LEU A 131 -15.11 -9.05 5.37
CA LEU A 131 -13.74 -9.10 4.87
C LEU A 131 -13.70 -8.40 3.50
N TRP A 132 -12.94 -7.32 3.45
CA TRP A 132 -12.72 -6.53 2.25
C TRP A 132 -11.34 -6.80 1.69
N GLU A 133 -11.21 -6.81 0.37
CA GLU A 133 -9.93 -6.76 -0.32
C GLU A 133 -9.73 -5.38 -0.95
N VAL A 134 -8.54 -4.83 -0.73
CA VAL A 134 -8.08 -3.58 -1.35
C VAL A 134 -6.73 -3.80 -2.01
N THR A 135 -6.52 -3.12 -3.13
CA THR A 135 -5.27 -3.13 -3.88
C THR A 135 -4.74 -1.72 -4.00
N ALA A 136 -3.48 -1.52 -3.66
CA ALA A 136 -2.74 -0.28 -3.88
C ALA A 136 -1.63 -0.52 -4.90
N LEU A 137 -1.58 0.32 -5.92
CA LEU A 137 -0.55 0.27 -6.96
C LEU A 137 0.29 1.55 -6.91
N ALA A 138 1.49 1.43 -6.33
CA ALA A 138 2.47 2.51 -6.30
C ALA A 138 3.38 2.45 -7.52
N ARG A 139 3.58 3.61 -8.14
CA ARG A 139 4.48 3.83 -9.27
C ARG A 139 5.39 5.01 -8.97
N ASP A 140 6.68 4.75 -8.98
CA ASP A 140 7.72 5.77 -8.91
C ASP A 140 7.97 6.31 -10.32
N THR A 141 7.75 7.61 -10.51
CA THR A 141 7.88 8.29 -11.81
C THR A 141 9.33 8.59 -12.17
N THR A 142 10.22 8.63 -11.18
CA THR A 142 11.65 8.93 -11.33
C THR A 142 12.43 7.67 -11.68
N THR A 143 12.17 6.56 -11.00
CA THR A 143 12.91 5.30 -11.21
C THR A 143 12.18 4.28 -12.09
N GLY A 144 10.87 4.43 -12.27
CA GLY A 144 10.01 3.44 -12.92
C GLY A 144 9.71 2.22 -12.04
N ALA A 145 10.08 2.23 -10.75
CA ALA A 145 9.74 1.16 -9.83
C ALA A 145 8.20 1.07 -9.67
N LYS A 146 7.69 -0.16 -9.67
CA LYS A 146 6.26 -0.45 -9.52
C LYS A 146 6.06 -1.50 -8.44
N VAL A 147 5.16 -1.24 -7.51
CA VAL A 147 4.79 -2.17 -6.44
C VAL A 147 3.27 -2.23 -6.34
N GLU A 148 2.75 -3.45 -6.31
CA GLU A 148 1.34 -3.72 -6.03
C GLU A 148 1.23 -4.38 -4.64
N VAL A 149 0.35 -3.85 -3.81
CA VAL A 149 0.07 -4.35 -2.47
C VAL A 149 -1.41 -4.69 -2.39
N ARG A 150 -1.72 -5.96 -2.12
CA ARG A 150 -3.09 -6.44 -1.83
C ARG A 150 -3.23 -6.71 -0.35
N GLN A 151 -4.27 -6.18 0.26
CA GLN A 151 -4.55 -6.36 1.69
C GLN A 151 -6.00 -6.75 1.94
N GLY A 152 -6.18 -7.62 2.93
CA GLY A 152 -7.47 -7.96 3.51
C GLY A 152 -7.76 -7.09 4.73
N LEU A 153 -8.98 -6.55 4.82
CA LEU A 153 -9.45 -5.71 5.91
C LEU A 153 -10.72 -6.32 6.50
N GLN A 154 -10.66 -6.72 7.77
CA GLN A 154 -11.84 -7.17 8.49
C GLN A 154 -12.41 -6.00 9.27
N THR A 155 -13.69 -5.70 9.05
CA THR A 155 -14.37 -4.60 9.74
C THR A 155 -15.77 -5.00 10.16
N ARG A 156 -16.23 -4.37 11.25
CA ARG A 156 -17.62 -4.44 11.68
C ARG A 156 -18.41 -3.41 10.91
N THR A 157 -19.46 -3.86 10.26
CA THR A 157 -20.30 -3.04 9.40
C THR A 157 -21.78 -3.27 9.69
N THR A 158 -22.63 -2.43 9.13
CA THR A 158 -24.07 -2.62 9.18
C THR A 158 -24.51 -3.63 8.12
N VAL A 159 -25.58 -4.36 8.40
CA VAL A 159 -26.18 -5.30 7.43
C VAL A 159 -26.62 -4.61 6.13
N ASN A 160 -26.93 -3.31 6.17
CA ASN A 160 -27.31 -2.52 5.00
C ASN A 160 -26.12 -2.31 4.04
N LEU A 161 -24.94 -1.98 4.57
CA LEU A 161 -23.73 -1.85 3.74
C LEU A 161 -23.32 -3.20 3.14
N LEU A 162 -23.58 -4.30 3.87
CA LEU A 162 -23.37 -5.64 3.35
C LEU A 162 -24.17 -5.90 2.07
N ALA A 163 -25.46 -5.56 2.10
CA ALA A 163 -26.39 -5.84 1.03
C ALA A 163 -26.06 -5.06 -0.26
N SER A 164 -25.49 -3.86 -0.14
CA SER A 164 -25.10 -3.05 -1.30
C SER A 164 -23.70 -3.38 -1.85
N ALA A 165 -22.79 -3.89 -1.01
CA ALA A 165 -21.38 -4.03 -1.37
C ALA A 165 -20.91 -5.49 -1.55
N CYS A 166 -21.62 -6.47 -1.00
CA CYS A 166 -21.29 -7.90 -1.03
C CYS A 166 -22.27 -8.75 -1.87
N SER A 167 -23.06 -8.11 -2.75
CA SER A 167 -24.06 -8.77 -3.62
C SER A 167 -23.48 -9.35 -4.90
#